data_AF-A0A1I0GER2-F1
#
_entry.id   AF-A0A1I0GER2-F1
#
_cell.length_a   1.000
_cell.length_b   1.000
_cell.length_c   1.000
_cell.angle_alpha   90.00
_cell.angle_beta   90.00
_cell.angle_gamma   90.00
#
_symmetry.space_group_name_H-M   'P 1'
#
loop_
_entity.id
_entity.type
_entity.pdbx_description
1 polymer ?
#
loop_
_entity_poly.entity_id
_entity_poly.type
_entity_poly.pdbx_seq_one_letter_code
_entity_poly.pdbx_strand_id
1 'polypeptide(L)' 'MNLETKDMITKKLLDAQEMVRDFEMMSKHTKDKDVANAFKNFAEESGTQARALQELADKYRRD' A
#
# COMPACT_ATOMS: atom_id res chain seq x y z
N MET A 1 -22.41 3.31 2.73
CA MET A 1 -21.71 4.60 2.54
C MET A 1 -21.44 4.76 1.06
N ASN A 2 -21.94 5.84 0.44
CA ASN A 2 -21.43 6.29 -0.86
C ASN A 2 -20.18 7.10 -0.58
N LEU A 3 -19.02 6.54 -0.89
CA LEU A 3 -17.76 7.27 -0.81
C LEU A 3 -17.61 8.08 -2.09
N GLU A 4 -17.33 9.38 -1.99
CA GLU A 4 -16.92 10.15 -3.15
C GLU A 4 -15.60 9.56 -3.70
N THR A 5 -15.32 9.76 -4.99
CA THR A 5 -14.14 9.17 -5.63
C THR A 5 -12.84 9.52 -4.89
N LYS A 6 -12.75 10.74 -4.35
CA LYS A 6 -11.62 11.20 -3.52
C LYS A 6 -11.45 10.38 -2.25
N ASP A 7 -12.55 10.04 -1.56
CA ASP A 7 -12.52 9.25 -0.34
C ASP A 7 -12.09 7.81 -0.63
N MET A 8 -12.57 7.23 -1.73
CA MET A 8 -12.16 5.89 -2.15
C MET A 8 -10.65 5.81 -2.41
N ILE A 9 -10.11 6.78 -3.15
CA ILE A 9 -8.67 6.84 -3.47
C ILE A 9 -7.85 7.06 -2.20
N THR A 10 -8.26 8.00 -1.34
CA THR A 10 -7.55 8.30 -0.09
C THR A 10 -7.54 7.09 0.83
N LYS A 11 -8.68 6.41 0.98
CA LYS A 11 -8.76 5.18 1.77
C LYS A 11 -7.83 4.10 1.22
N LYS A 12 -7.87 3.85 -0.09
CA LYS A 12 -7.03 2.81 -0.70
C LYS A 12 -5.54 3.14 -0.66
N LEU A 13 -5.18 4.42 -0.75
CA LEU A 13 -3.81 4.87 -0.55
C LEU A 13 -3.31 4.49 0.85
N LEU A 14 -4.10 4.77 1.88
CA LEU A 14 -3.77 4.41 3.26
C LEU A 14 -3.68 2.89 3.46
N ASP A 15 -4.63 2.13 2.90
CA ASP A 15 -4.61 0.67 2.92
C ASP A 15 -3.30 0.14 2.30
N ALA A 16 -2.90 0.64 1.13
CA ALA A 16 -1.67 0.21 0.46
C ALA A 16 -0.41 0.55 1.25
N GLN A 17 -0.37 1.75 1.87
CA GLN A 17 0.73 2.16 2.75
C GLN A 17 0.81 1.32 4.03
N GLU A 18 -0.33 0.84 4.55
CA GLU A 18 -0.38 -0.12 5.65
C GLU A 18 0.17 -1.48 5.22
N MET A 19 -0.22 -1.99 4.05
CA MET A 19 0.32 -3.26 3.52
C MET A 19 1.84 -3.24 3.33
N VAL A 20 2.42 -2.12 2.86
CA VAL A 20 3.88 -1.96 2.82
C VAL A 20 4.49 -2.21 4.20
N ARG A 21 3.98 -1.51 5.23
CA ARG A 21 4.51 -1.58 6.60
C ARG A 21 4.33 -2.98 7.19
N ASP A 22 3.17 -3.59 6.97
CA ASP A 22 2.86 -4.92 7.49
C ASP A 22 3.73 -5.98 6.85
N PHE A 23 3.84 -6.01 5.52
CA PHE A 23 4.70 -6.97 4.83
C PHE A 23 6.18 -6.78 5.19
N GLU A 24 6.67 -5.54 5.29
CA GLU A 24 8.02 -5.27 5.78
C GLU A 24 8.22 -5.81 7.19
N MET A 25 7.27 -5.57 8.09
CA MET A 25 7.33 -6.06 9.47
C MET A 25 7.35 -7.59 9.50
N MET A 26 6.44 -8.24 8.79
CA MET A 26 6.31 -9.71 8.78
C MET A 26 7.55 -10.38 8.16
N SER A 27 8.14 -9.77 7.12
CA SER A 27 9.38 -10.27 6.51
C SER A 27 10.55 -10.34 7.49
N LYS A 28 10.55 -9.50 8.53
CA LYS A 28 11.58 -9.45 9.58
C LYS A 28 11.29 -10.41 10.74
N HIS A 29 10.04 -10.84 10.92
CA HIS A 29 9.62 -11.70 12.04
C HIS A 29 9.66 -13.20 11.72
N THR A 30 9.42 -13.57 10.46
CA THR A 30 9.48 -14.98 10.05
C THR A 30 10.93 -15.49 9.96
N LYS A 31 11.14 -16.76 10.28
CA LYS A 31 12.43 -17.47 10.10
C LYS A 31 12.50 -18.23 8.77
N ASP A 32 11.35 -18.42 8.12
CA ASP A 32 11.26 -19.06 6.81
C ASP A 32 11.73 -18.06 5.74
N LYS A 33 12.80 -18.42 5.01
CA LYS A 33 13.43 -17.54 4.02
C LYS A 33 12.54 -17.31 2.80
N ASP A 34 11.79 -18.31 2.37
CA ASP A 34 10.93 -18.20 1.19
C ASP A 34 9.74 -17.30 1.50
N VAL A 35 9.15 -17.46 2.69
CA VAL A 35 8.10 -16.56 3.20
C VAL A 35 8.63 -15.13 3.39
N ALA A 36 9.83 -14.96 3.96
CA ALA A 36 10.42 -13.63 4.14
C ALA A 36 10.63 -12.92 2.80
N ASN A 37 11.09 -13.63 1.77
CA ASN A 37 11.29 -13.08 0.44
C ASN A 37 9.96 -12.75 -0.23
N ALA A 38 8.94 -13.61 -0.11
CA ALA A 38 7.61 -13.32 -0.61
C ALA A 38 7.03 -12.03 0.00
N PHE A 39 7.14 -11.84 1.32
CA PHE A 39 6.69 -10.62 1.98
C PHE A 39 7.46 -9.37 1.53
N LYS A 40 8.77 -9.46 1.27
CA LYS A 40 9.51 -8.33 0.69
C LYS A 40 8.98 -7.94 -0.68
N ASN A 41 8.72 -8.92 -1.54
CA ASN A 41 8.15 -8.67 -2.87
C ASN A 41 6.75 -8.03 -2.76
N PHE A 42 5.90 -8.52 -1.85
CA PHE A 42 4.58 -7.92 -1.64
C PHE A 42 4.63 -6.51 -1.07
N ALA A 43 5.63 -6.20 -0.23
CA ALA A 43 5.86 -4.82 0.22
C ALA A 43 6.20 -3.90 -0.95
N GLU A 44 7.05 -4.34 -1.89
CA GLU A 44 7.40 -3.57 -3.10
C GLU A 44 6.20 -3.37 -4.04
N GLU A 45 5.41 -4.42 -4.25
CA GLU A 45 4.16 -4.35 -5.03
C GLU A 45 3.15 -3.37 -4.40
N SER A 46 2.97 -3.46 -3.08
CA SER A 46 2.12 -2.54 -2.32
C SER A 46 2.63 -1.10 -2.40
N GLY A 47 3.96 -0.90 -2.40
CA GLY A 47 4.58 0.40 -2.59
C GLY A 47 4.29 0.99 -3.97
N THR A 48 4.31 0.14 -5.01
CA THR A 48 3.93 0.53 -6.38
C THR A 48 2.46 0.95 -6.45
N GLN A 49 1.57 0.19 -5.81
CA GLN A 49 0.15 0.55 -5.71
C GLN A 49 -0.05 1.87 -4.95
N ALA A 50 0.62 2.04 -3.80
CA ALA A 50 0.56 3.27 -3.01
C ALA A 50 1.01 4.49 -3.82
N ARG A 51 2.07 4.37 -4.62
CA ARG A 51 2.53 5.44 -5.50
C ARG A 51 1.48 5.84 -6.53
N ALA A 52 0.90 4.87 -7.24
CA ALA A 52 -0.14 5.14 -8.23
C ALA A 52 -1.39 5.78 -7.59
N LEU A 53 -1.77 5.34 -6.40
CA LEU A 53 -2.88 5.93 -5.63
C LEU A 53 -2.55 7.35 -5.14
N GLN A 54 -1.30 7.63 -4.79
CA GLN A 54 -0.85 8.98 -4.42
C GLN A 54 -0.97 9.93 -5.61
N GLU A 55 -0.55 9.51 -6.80
CA GLU A 55 -0.69 10.30 -8.03
C GLU A 55 -2.15 10.63 -8.35
N LEU A 56 -3.06 9.67 -8.15
CA LEU A 56 -4.50 9.91 -8.28
C LEU A 56 -5.02 10.85 -7.18
N ALA A 57 -4.63 10.66 -5.92
CA ALA A 57 -5.05 11.51 -4.81
C ALA A 57 -4.61 12.97 -5.01
N ASP A 58 -3.40 13.17 -5.53
CA ASP A 58 -2.85 14.50 -5.78
C ASP A 58 -3.61 15.25 -6.88
N LYS A 59 -4.19 14.53 -7.86
CA LYS A 59 -5.08 15.13 -8.86
C LYS A 59 -6.29 15.81 -8.18
N TYR A 60 -6.93 15.13 -7.22
CA TYR A 60 -8.09 15.65 -6.47
C TYR A 60 -7.74 16.65 -5.34
N ARG A 61 -6.45 16.96 -5.14
CA ARG A 61 -5.98 18.01 -4.20
C ARG A 61 -5.62 19.31 -4.90
N ARG A 62 -5.38 19.26 -6.22
CA ARG A 62 -5.04 20.43 -7.05
C ARG A 62 -6.28 21.13 -7.60
N ASP A 63 -7.42 20.45 -7.57
CA ASP A 63 -8.77 20.99 -7.82
C ASP A 63 -9.37 21.58 -6.54
#